data_AF-A0A852NFT5-F1
#
_entry.id   AF-A0A852NFT5-F1
#
_cell.length_a   1.000
_cell.length_b   1.000
_cell.length_c   1.000
_cell.angle_alpha   90.00
_cell.angle_beta   90.00
_cell.angle_gamma   90.00
#
_symmetry.space_group_name_H-M   'P 1'
#
loop_
_entity.id
_entity.type
_entity.pdbx_description
1 polymer ?
#
loop_
_entity_poly.entity_id
_entity_poly.type
_entity_poly.pdbx_seq_one_letter_code
_entity_poly.pdbx_strand_id
1 'polypeptide(L)'
;PRPQPADTRGDLDSVIHLAKALLGDTKAFLELLKSRFPAEGEHKLDSLPVLAMSALELPNIQASALLPRLSSDLLRYQRLLEWLRRAGGALRGLEPDLGALRGRLERLRGRLEHLV
;
A
#
# COMPACT_ATOMS: atom_id res chain seq x y z
N PRO A 1 1.12 3.07 38.37
CA PRO A 1 0.19 3.10 37.21
C PRO A 1 0.35 1.83 36.37
N ARG A 2 -0.70 1.00 36.26
CA ARG A 2 -0.68 -0.19 35.39
C ARG A 2 -0.85 0.28 33.93
N PRO A 3 0.03 -0.07 32.99
CA PRO A 3 -0.14 0.30 31.59
C PRO A 3 -1.47 -0.23 31.07
N GLN A 4 -2.23 0.60 30.36
CA GLN A 4 -3.48 0.18 29.73
C GLN A 4 -3.16 -0.91 28.70
N PRO A 5 -3.94 -2.01 28.64
CA PRO A 5 -3.79 -2.99 27.59
C PRO A 5 -4.04 -2.31 26.23
N ALA A 6 -3.15 -2.56 25.26
CA ALA A 6 -3.28 -2.02 23.92
C ALA A 6 -4.58 -2.53 23.27
N ASP A 7 -5.35 -1.64 22.63
CA ASP A 7 -6.57 -1.98 21.91
C ASP A 7 -6.25 -2.53 20.51
N THR A 8 -5.77 -3.79 20.48
CA THR A 8 -5.39 -4.48 19.24
C THR A 8 -6.52 -4.56 18.22
N ARG A 9 -7.78 -4.60 18.68
CA ARG A 9 -8.94 -4.66 17.78
C ARG A 9 -9.17 -3.33 17.09
N GLY A 10 -9.15 -2.23 17.86
CA GLY A 10 -9.24 -0.88 17.29
C GLY A 10 -8.11 -0.57 16.31
N ASP A 11 -6.90 -1.05 16.58
CA ASP A 11 -5.76 -0.90 15.67
C ASP A 11 -5.94 -1.71 14.38
N LEU A 12 -6.42 -2.96 14.47
CA LEU A 12 -6.71 -3.78 13.30
C LEU A 12 -7.84 -3.19 12.43
N ASP A 13 -8.93 -2.71 13.04
CA ASP A 13 -10.03 -2.05 12.32
C ASP A 13 -9.54 -0.79 11.60
N SER A 14 -8.65 -0.02 12.24
CA SER A 14 -8.01 1.15 11.64
C SER A 14 -7.13 0.77 10.45
N VAL A 15 -6.35 -0.31 10.55
CA VAL A 15 -5.53 -0.85 9.45
C VAL A 15 -6.41 -1.28 8.28
N ILE A 16 -7.49 -2.02 8.53
CA ILE A 16 -8.43 -2.46 7.50
C ILE A 16 -9.07 -1.25 6.80
N HIS A 17 -9.50 -0.24 7.56
CA HIS A 17 -10.07 0.98 7.00
C HIS A 17 -9.08 1.71 6.09
N LEU A 18 -7.83 1.89 6.54
CA LEU A 18 -6.78 2.53 5.74
C LEU A 18 -6.44 1.73 4.49
N ALA A 19 -6.39 0.39 4.58
CA ALA A 19 -6.14 -0.49 3.44
C ALA A 19 -7.25 -0.39 2.38
N LYS A 20 -8.52 -0.38 2.80
CA LYS A 20 -9.67 -0.18 1.89
C LYS A 20 -9.61 1.17 1.20
N ALA A 21 -9.29 2.23 1.94
CA ALA A 21 -9.19 3.56 1.38
C ALA A 21 -8.00 3.67 0.39
N LEU A 22 -6.84 3.09 0.72
CA LEU A 22 -5.69 3.04 -0.18
C LEU A 22 -5.99 2.27 -1.47
N LEU A 23 -6.72 1.17 -1.38
CA LEU A 23 -7.17 0.43 -2.55
C LEU A 23 -8.09 1.28 -3.44
N GLY A 24 -9.02 2.02 -2.84
CA GLY A 24 -9.90 2.95 -3.55
C GLY A 24 -9.11 4.04 -4.29
N ASP A 25 -8.20 4.71 -3.58
CA ASP A 25 -7.35 5.75 -4.16
C ASP A 25 -6.46 5.20 -5.28
N THR A 26 -5.92 3.98 -5.13
CA THR A 26 -5.07 3.35 -6.16
C THR A 26 -5.87 3.01 -7.42
N LYS A 27 -7.12 2.56 -7.29
CA LYS A 27 -8.01 2.33 -8.43
C LYS A 27 -8.33 3.63 -9.16
N ALA A 28 -8.67 4.68 -8.42
CA ALA A 28 -8.93 5.99 -9.00
C ALA A 28 -7.70 6.54 -9.75
N PHE A 29 -6.52 6.41 -9.14
CA PHE A 29 -5.27 6.79 -9.77
C PHE A 29 -4.96 6.00 -11.04
N LEU A 30 -5.21 4.68 -11.04
CA LEU A 30 -5.02 3.86 -12.23
C LEU A 30 -5.91 4.30 -13.40
N GLU A 31 -7.18 4.62 -13.13
CA GLU A 31 -8.09 5.13 -14.17
C GLU A 31 -7.65 6.50 -14.69
N LEU A 32 -7.19 7.38 -13.80
CA LEU A 32 -6.60 8.67 -14.20
C LEU A 32 -5.35 8.45 -15.06
N LEU A 33 -4.46 7.53 -14.67
CA LEU A 33 -3.25 7.21 -15.42
C LEU A 33 -3.59 6.70 -16.83
N LYS A 34 -4.51 5.74 -16.97
CA LYS A 34 -4.96 5.22 -18.27
C LYS A 34 -5.62 6.29 -19.14
N SER A 35 -6.34 7.23 -18.54
CA SER A 35 -6.97 8.33 -19.29
C SER A 35 -5.95 9.29 -19.92
N ARG A 36 -4.78 9.43 -19.29
CA ARG A 36 -3.69 10.31 -19.73
C ARG A 36 -2.65 9.59 -20.59
N PHE A 37 -2.41 8.31 -20.27
CA PHE A 37 -1.42 7.44 -20.90
C PHE A 37 -2.12 6.13 -21.27
N PRO A 38 -2.89 6.12 -22.37
CA PRO A 38 -3.54 4.92 -22.83
C PRO A 38 -2.47 3.88 -23.17
N ALA A 39 -2.58 2.71 -22.54
CA ALA A 39 -1.66 1.62 -22.75
C ALA A 39 -2.45 0.31 -22.82
N GLU A 40 -2.12 -0.55 -23.78
CA GLU A 40 -2.77 -1.82 -24.00
C GLU A 40 -2.00 -2.96 -23.31
N GLY A 41 -2.74 -3.89 -22.70
CA GLY A 41 -2.17 -5.06 -22.04
C GLY A 41 -1.74 -4.84 -20.59
N GLU A 42 -1.23 -5.90 -19.97
CA GLU A 42 -0.65 -5.83 -18.63
C GLU A 42 0.82 -5.41 -18.70
N HIS A 43 1.18 -4.34 -17.98
CA HIS A 43 2.56 -3.95 -17.79
C HIS A 43 3.09 -4.47 -16.47
N LYS A 44 4.23 -5.18 -16.52
CA LYS A 44 4.92 -5.70 -15.34
C LYS A 44 6.26 -5.00 -15.19
N LEU A 45 6.65 -4.75 -13.94
CA LEU A 45 7.98 -4.28 -13.58
C LEU A 45 8.65 -5.39 -12.79
N ASP A 46 9.83 -5.84 -13.21
CA ASP A 46 10.57 -6.91 -12.53
C ASP A 46 10.95 -6.53 -11.09
N SER A 47 10.99 -5.23 -10.78
CA SER A 47 11.23 -4.70 -9.44
C SER A 47 10.03 -4.76 -8.49
N LEU A 48 8.82 -5.07 -8.99
CA LEU A 48 7.64 -5.21 -8.14
C LEU A 48 7.77 -6.48 -7.28
N PRO A 49 7.39 -6.43 -5.98
CA PRO A 49 7.25 -7.65 -5.22
C PRO A 49 6.24 -8.57 -5.93
N VAL A 50 6.59 -9.84 -6.10
CA VAL A 50 5.60 -10.86 -6.43
C VAL A 50 4.60 -10.85 -5.29
N LEU A 51 3.35 -10.46 -5.58
CA LEU A 51 2.25 -10.54 -4.62
C LEU A 51 2.09 -12.00 -4.23
N ALA A 52 2.65 -12.35 -3.08
CA ALA A 52 2.92 -13.74 -2.76
C ALA A 52 1.81 -14.38 -1.93
N MET A 53 0.59 -13.87 -2.01
CA MET A 53 -0.54 -14.38 -1.25
C MET A 53 -1.78 -14.47 -2.13
N SER A 54 -2.10 -15.69 -2.52
CA SER A 54 -3.48 -16.02 -2.82
C SER A 54 -4.24 -16.05 -1.50
N ALA A 55 -5.48 -15.54 -1.47
CA ALA A 55 -6.33 -15.59 -0.28
C ALA A 55 -6.55 -17.04 0.24
N LEU A 56 -6.23 -18.06 -0.58
CA LEU A 56 -6.33 -19.47 -0.26
C LEU A 56 -5.24 -19.94 0.72
N GLU A 57 -4.11 -19.23 0.84
CA GLU A 57 -3.03 -19.59 1.76
C GLU A 57 -3.15 -18.91 3.13
N LEU A 58 -4.00 -17.89 3.26
CA LEU A 58 -4.25 -17.16 4.51
C LEU A 58 -4.59 -18.04 5.73
N PRO A 59 -5.40 -19.13 5.65
CA PRO A 59 -5.70 -19.94 6.82
C PRO A 59 -4.47 -20.67 7.40
N ASN A 60 -3.40 -20.86 6.62
CA ASN A 60 -2.17 -21.53 7.07
C ASN A 60 -1.10 -20.56 7.58
N ILE A 61 -1.34 -19.25 7.54
CA ILE A 61 -0.30 -18.25 7.83
C ILE A 61 -0.65 -17.53 9.13
N GLN A 62 0.27 -17.62 10.09
CA GLN A 62 0.14 -16.94 11.37
C GLN A 62 0.25 -15.42 11.17
N ALA A 63 -0.54 -14.64 11.92
CA ALA A 63 -0.49 -13.17 11.89
C ALA A 63 0.93 -12.62 12.10
N SER A 64 1.72 -13.28 12.95
CA SER A 64 3.13 -12.99 13.24
C SER A 64 4.06 -13.10 12.03
N ALA A 65 3.73 -13.91 11.02
CA ALA A 65 4.47 -14.00 9.76
C ALA A 65 3.88 -13.10 8.66
N LEU A 66 2.56 -12.84 8.73
CA LEU A 66 1.80 -12.03 7.78
C LEU A 66 2.13 -10.54 7.85
N LEU A 67 2.06 -9.96 9.05
CA LEU A 67 2.17 -8.51 9.24
C LEU A 67 3.55 -7.96 8.88
N PRO A 68 4.69 -8.58 9.26
CA PRO A 68 6.01 -8.11 8.84
C PRO A 68 6.20 -8.17 7.33
N ARG A 69 5.67 -9.22 6.68
CA ARG A 69 5.75 -9.40 5.23
C ARG A 69 4.95 -8.32 4.50
N LEU A 70 3.71 -8.09 4.92
CA LEU A 70 2.87 -7.01 4.41
C LEU A 70 3.56 -5.65 4.57
N SER A 71 4.17 -5.38 5.73
CA SER A 71 4.92 -4.15 5.97
C SER A 71 6.09 -3.98 4.99
N SER A 72 6.85 -5.05 4.73
CA SER A 72 7.93 -5.08 3.73
C SER A 72 7.41 -4.80 2.30
N ASP A 73 6.29 -5.39 1.91
CA ASP A 73 5.71 -5.18 0.58
C ASP A 73 5.22 -3.73 0.41
N LEU A 74 4.53 -3.19 1.40
CA LEU A 74 4.10 -1.78 1.40
C LEU A 74 5.29 -0.81 1.35
N LEU A 75 6.41 -1.13 2.01
CA LEU A 75 7.62 -0.34 1.92
C LEU A 75 8.22 -0.36 0.49
N ARG A 76 8.16 -1.50 -0.21
CA ARG A 76 8.57 -1.58 -1.63
C ARG A 76 7.68 -0.70 -2.50
N TYR A 77 6.36 -0.76 -2.32
CA TYR A 77 5.43 0.12 -3.03
C TYR A 77 5.68 1.60 -2.74
N GLN A 78 6.04 1.97 -1.52
CA GLN A 78 6.37 3.35 -1.19
C GLN A 78 7.59 3.85 -1.96
N ARG A 79 8.64 3.02 -2.06
CA ARG A 79 9.83 3.35 -2.87
C ARG A 79 9.50 3.48 -4.35
N LEU A 80 8.56 2.68 -4.86
CA LEU A 80 8.12 2.76 -6.25
C LEU A 80 7.33 4.05 -6.52
N LEU A 81 6.44 4.46 -5.62
CA LEU A 81 5.75 5.75 -5.72
C LEU A 81 6.72 6.92 -5.66
N GLU A 82 7.74 6.84 -4.80
CA GLU A 82 8.81 7.83 -4.71
C GLU A 82 9.62 7.91 -6.02
N TRP A 83 9.95 6.76 -6.62
CA TRP A 83 10.62 6.67 -7.91
C TRP A 83 9.75 7.25 -9.05
N LEU A 84 8.46 6.91 -9.11
CA LEU A 84 7.52 7.46 -10.09
C LEU A 84 7.43 8.98 -9.99
N ARG A 85 7.34 9.53 -8.77
CA ARG A 85 7.35 10.98 -8.56
C ARG A 85 8.62 11.64 -9.09
N ARG A 86 9.77 10.97 -8.96
CA ARG A 86 11.07 11.45 -9.46
C ARG A 86 11.25 11.25 -10.97
N ALA A 87 10.45 10.41 -11.61
CA ALA A 87 10.53 10.17 -13.06
C ALA A 87 10.16 11.41 -13.90
N GLY A 88 9.66 12.47 -13.27
CA GLY A 88 9.64 13.82 -13.84
C GLY A 88 8.57 14.05 -14.90
N GLY A 89 8.90 14.87 -15.91
CA GLY A 89 7.99 15.72 -16.69
C GLY A 89 6.70 15.09 -17.26
N ALA A 90 6.69 13.79 -17.58
CA ALA A 90 5.48 13.12 -18.04
C ALA A 90 4.42 12.99 -16.93
N LEU A 91 4.83 12.76 -15.69
CA LEU A 91 3.92 12.51 -14.55
C LEU A 91 3.63 13.77 -13.72
N ARG A 92 4.08 14.96 -14.17
CA ARG A 92 3.94 16.22 -13.41
C ARG A 92 2.48 16.53 -13.06
N GLY A 93 1.55 16.25 -13.98
CA GLY A 93 0.11 16.43 -13.77
C GLY A 93 -0.52 15.44 -12.77
N LEU A 94 0.23 14.42 -12.35
CA LEU A 94 -0.20 13.36 -11.44
C LEU A 94 0.50 13.44 -10.06
N GLU A 95 1.40 14.41 -9.86
CA GLU A 95 2.11 14.57 -8.58
C GLU A 95 1.21 14.71 -7.35
N PRO A 96 0.08 15.46 -7.39
CA PRO A 96 -0.82 15.57 -6.25
C PRO A 96 -1.39 14.20 -5.82
N ASP A 97 -1.87 13.42 -6.78
CA ASP A 97 -2.45 12.10 -6.54
C ASP A 97 -1.39 11.08 -6.09
N LEU A 98 -0.20 11.11 -6.69
CA LEU A 98 0.95 10.32 -6.24
C LEU A 98 1.35 10.67 -4.79
N GLY A 99 1.34 11.95 -4.45
CA GLY A 99 1.59 12.44 -3.09
C GLY A 99 0.53 11.96 -2.09
N ALA A 100 -0.75 12.02 -2.47
CA ALA A 100 -1.85 11.53 -1.65
C ALA A 100 -1.77 10.01 -1.40
N LEU A 101 -1.51 9.23 -2.46
CA LEU A 101 -1.28 7.79 -2.36
C LEU A 101 -0.12 7.46 -1.43
N ARG A 102 1.02 8.13 -1.60
CA ARG A 102 2.19 7.92 -0.75
C ARG A 102 1.90 8.24 0.71
N GLY A 103 1.25 9.38 0.99
CA GLY A 103 0.89 9.78 2.35
C GLY A 103 -0.07 8.80 3.01
N ARG A 104 -1.03 8.23 2.27
CA ARG A 104 -1.93 7.21 2.81
C ARG A 104 -1.21 5.88 3.06
N LEU A 105 -0.33 5.48 2.15
CA LEU A 105 0.51 4.29 2.32
C LEU A 105 1.42 4.40 3.56
N GLU A 106 2.04 5.57 3.77
CA GLU A 106 2.84 5.87 4.97
C GLU A 106 2.02 5.74 6.25
N ARG A 107 0.80 6.29 6.27
CA ARG A 107 -0.12 6.16 7.41
C ARG A 107 -0.51 4.71 7.69
N LEU A 108 -0.81 3.93 6.64
CA LEU A 108 -1.13 2.51 6.78
C LEU A 108 0.06 1.73 7.36
N ARG A 109 1.28 1.98 6.86
CA ARG A 109 2.50 1.36 7.36
C ARG A 109 2.74 1.68 8.83
N GLY A 110 2.64 2.94 9.23
CA GLY A 110 2.81 3.32 10.64
C GLY A 110 1.80 2.63 11.57
N ARG A 111 0.56 2.39 11.11
CA ARG A 111 -0.44 1.63 11.87
C ARG A 111 -0.12 0.14 11.93
N LEU A 112 0.38 -0.44 10.84
CA LEU A 112 0.82 -1.83 10.81
C LEU A 112 2.04 -2.07 11.73
N GLU A 113 2.98 -1.12 11.80
CA GLU A 113 4.14 -1.20 12.69
C GLU A 113 3.75 -1.22 14.17
N HIS A 114 2.60 -0.68 14.56
CA HIS A 114 2.07 -0.80 15.92
C HIS A 114 1.44 -2.17 16.24
N LEU A 115 1.15 -2.97 15.22
CA LEU A 115 0.59 -4.32 15.35
C LEU A 115 1.63 -5.45 15.29
N VAL A 116 2.87 -5.13 14.89
CA VAL A 116 4.01 -6.05 14.77
C VAL A 116 4.88 -5.98 16.02
#